data_AF-A0A1H9PV91-F1
#
_entry.id   AF-A0A1H9PV91-F1
#
_cell.length_a   1.000
_cell.length_b   1.000
_cell.length_c   1.000
_cell.angle_alpha   90.00
_cell.angle_beta   90.00
_cell.angle_gamma   90.00
#
_symmetry.space_group_name_H-M   'P 1'
#
loop_
_entity.id
_entity.type
_entity.pdbx_description
1 polymer ?
#
loop_
_entity_poly.entity_id
_entity_poly.type
_entity_poly.pdbx_seq_one_letter_code
_entity_poly.pdbx_strand_id
1 'polypeptide(L)'
;MLFISIFYQSGFAQQDGYWDKERATTKEIIVSARDRIVIKTDDFPIGTTELIYRITLLDDNQKMASSLVSVLKAIPDPTGISQGSAGAVFLLSRISGDDKSKYAIFSSNEQALTYQKSGKMDYACLAQETPLSKDAKRLSIDKSACLNNNTGNLWFGFESSNWIMKQKIILEVVPWVDTKLSRGWTLENRKFVINQCKTSALARKLANSDDFCICIEEKIQKKYKFQEFQNLLLMEQAKVYKDNGESCINETGVSNGVYNDLRSQALNFVKKRDYGNAITQYIRIINDGKATAVDYSNIGFGYIVTKQYGKAIKFLKEGEKLDDTELLVKLNLAHAYLLNNEFRSAKSIYKEYQSQNVNDSLSVTQKIKQDFEVFKKAGIQNDDFERVLKLIEQ
;
A
#
# COMPACT_ATOMS: atom_id res chain seq x y z
N MET A 1 -33.49 32.61 -31.31
CA MET A 1 -33.63 31.83 -30.07
C MET A 1 -32.30 31.13 -29.82
N LEU A 2 -31.59 31.52 -28.76
CA LEU A 2 -30.36 30.86 -28.33
C LEU A 2 -30.74 29.88 -27.20
N PHE A 3 -30.73 28.58 -27.47
CA PHE A 3 -30.96 27.55 -26.45
C PHE A 3 -29.64 27.28 -25.72
N ILE A 4 -29.49 27.87 -24.53
CA ILE A 4 -28.41 27.51 -23.59
C ILE A 4 -28.86 26.22 -22.89
N SER A 5 -28.30 25.09 -23.31
CA SER A 5 -28.49 23.80 -22.63
C SER A 5 -27.53 23.73 -21.45
N ILE A 6 -28.04 24.00 -20.24
CA ILE A 6 -27.31 23.76 -18.99
C ILE A 6 -27.38 22.26 -18.70
N PHE A 7 -26.33 21.53 -19.03
CA PHE A 7 -26.14 20.16 -18.55
C PHE A 7 -25.83 20.19 -17.05
N TYR A 8 -26.84 19.92 -16.22
CA TYR A 8 -26.64 19.59 -14.82
C TYR A 8 -25.97 18.22 -14.74
N GLN A 9 -24.65 18.20 -14.54
CA GLN A 9 -23.98 16.99 -14.06
C GLN A 9 -24.34 16.82 -12.58
N SER A 10 -25.34 15.99 -12.30
CA SER A 10 -25.57 15.46 -10.97
C SER A 10 -24.43 14.50 -10.64
N GLY A 11 -23.34 15.03 -10.07
CA GLY A 11 -22.35 14.20 -9.39
C GLY A 11 -23.01 13.58 -8.17
N PHE A 12 -23.41 12.32 -8.26
CA PHE A 12 -23.73 11.53 -7.08
C PHE A 12 -22.44 11.40 -6.27
N ALA A 13 -22.30 12.19 -5.20
CA ALA A 13 -21.25 11.98 -4.22
C ALA A 13 -21.42 10.57 -3.66
N GLN A 14 -20.43 9.71 -3.92
CA GLN A 14 -20.42 8.35 -3.40
C GLN A 14 -20.43 8.43 -1.87
N GLN A 15 -21.39 7.76 -1.22
CA GLN A 15 -21.51 7.79 0.23
C GLN A 15 -20.35 6.98 0.83
N ASP A 16 -19.46 7.65 1.56
CA ASP A 16 -18.24 7.03 2.11
C ASP A 16 -18.51 6.13 3.35
N GLY A 17 -19.77 5.99 3.79
CA GLY A 17 -20.14 5.18 4.96
C GLY A 17 -21.65 5.04 5.18
N TYR A 18 -22.03 4.44 6.31
CA TYR A 18 -23.42 4.22 6.71
C TYR A 18 -23.61 4.25 8.24
N TRP A 19 -24.82 4.60 8.70
CA TRP A 19 -25.22 4.42 10.10
C TRP A 19 -25.58 2.97 10.36
N ASP A 20 -24.82 2.30 11.23
CA ASP A 20 -25.01 0.89 11.54
C ASP A 20 -26.05 0.70 12.63
N LYS A 21 -27.26 0.43 12.16
CA LYS A 21 -28.46 0.22 12.97
C LYS A 21 -28.51 -1.16 13.62
N GLU A 22 -27.83 -2.15 13.05
CA GLU A 22 -27.84 -3.52 13.56
C GLU A 22 -26.92 -3.67 14.76
N ARG A 23 -25.82 -2.90 14.79
CA ARG A 23 -24.86 -2.86 15.89
C ARG A 23 -25.00 -1.62 16.77
N ALA A 24 -26.23 -1.10 16.87
CA ALA A 24 -26.56 0.01 17.77
C ALA A 24 -26.77 -0.49 19.21
N THR A 25 -26.24 0.25 20.18
CA THR A 25 -26.53 0.01 21.60
C THR A 25 -27.87 0.64 21.95
N THR A 26 -28.80 -0.13 22.49
CA THR A 26 -30.02 0.40 23.14
C THR A 26 -30.14 -0.21 24.53
N LYS A 27 -30.14 0.62 25.57
CA LYS A 27 -30.31 0.18 26.96
C LYS A 27 -31.42 0.99 27.63
N GLU A 28 -32.29 0.30 28.35
CA GLU A 28 -33.26 0.89 29.27
C GLU A 28 -32.86 0.53 30.70
N ILE A 29 -32.61 1.54 31.55
CA ILE A 29 -32.10 1.34 32.91
C ILE A 29 -32.92 2.15 33.90
N ILE A 30 -33.24 1.56 35.05
CA ILE A 30 -33.85 2.26 36.17
C ILE A 30 -32.75 2.62 37.16
N VAL A 31 -32.63 3.91 37.48
CA VAL A 31 -31.64 4.45 38.43
C VAL A 31 -32.37 4.90 39.68
N SER A 32 -31.91 4.45 40.84
CA SER A 32 -32.46 4.89 42.12
C SER A 32 -32.06 6.33 42.43
N ALA A 33 -32.83 7.01 43.29
CA ALA A 33 -32.54 8.37 43.70
C ALA A 33 -31.09 8.49 44.21
N ARG A 34 -30.37 9.49 43.70
CA ARG A 34 -28.95 9.78 44.02
C ARG A 34 -27.94 8.68 43.70
N ASP A 35 -28.35 7.62 43.02
CA ASP A 35 -27.45 6.54 42.64
C ASP A 35 -26.60 6.93 41.42
N ARG A 36 -25.41 6.32 41.33
CA ARG A 36 -24.48 6.48 40.21
C ARG A 36 -24.26 5.16 39.52
N ILE A 37 -24.55 5.16 38.22
CA ILE A 37 -24.40 3.97 37.38
C ILE A 37 -23.46 4.25 36.22
N VAL A 38 -22.90 3.19 35.67
CA VAL A 38 -22.08 3.21 34.46
C VAL A 38 -22.63 2.17 33.50
N ILE A 39 -22.83 2.56 32.24
CA ILE A 39 -23.32 1.70 31.17
C ILE A 39 -22.26 1.62 30.09
N LYS A 40 -21.75 0.40 29.85
CA LYS A 40 -20.89 0.12 28.70
C LYS A 40 -21.76 0.03 27.44
N THR A 41 -21.30 0.66 26.37
CA THR A 41 -21.83 0.42 25.01
C THR A 41 -21.39 -0.94 24.48
N ASP A 42 -22.15 -1.46 23.52
CA ASP A 42 -21.72 -2.63 22.75
C ASP A 42 -20.50 -2.24 21.88
N ASP A 43 -19.70 -3.23 21.49
CA ASP A 43 -18.44 -2.94 20.78
C ASP A 43 -18.71 -2.37 19.38
N PHE A 44 -18.04 -1.27 19.06
CA PHE A 44 -18.20 -0.57 17.79
C PHE A 44 -17.59 -1.36 16.64
N PRO A 45 -18.22 -1.31 15.45
CA PRO A 45 -17.64 -1.87 14.25
C PRO A 45 -16.25 -1.30 13.91
N ILE A 46 -15.41 -2.12 13.28
CA ILE A 46 -14.20 -1.62 12.64
C ILE A 46 -14.58 -0.57 11.59
N GLY A 47 -13.84 0.55 11.57
CA GLY A 47 -14.12 1.67 10.68
C GLY A 47 -15.12 2.68 11.23
N THR A 48 -15.52 2.58 12.50
CA THR A 48 -16.33 3.62 13.14
C THR A 48 -15.55 4.93 13.25
N THR A 49 -16.03 5.97 12.56
CA THR A 49 -15.43 7.31 12.59
C THR A 49 -16.31 8.34 13.28
N GLU A 50 -17.58 8.01 13.48
CA GLU A 50 -18.54 8.84 14.19
C GLU A 50 -19.53 8.01 14.98
N LEU A 51 -20.15 8.63 15.98
CA LEU A 51 -21.21 8.08 16.79
C LEU A 51 -22.29 9.14 16.94
N ILE A 52 -23.54 8.71 16.95
CA ILE A 52 -24.63 9.51 17.50
C ILE A 52 -25.09 8.81 18.76
N TYR A 53 -25.26 9.58 19.83
CA TYR A 53 -25.99 9.09 20.99
C TYR A 53 -27.19 9.96 21.30
N ARG A 54 -28.18 9.32 21.92
CA ARG A 54 -29.38 9.93 22.45
C ARG A 54 -29.61 9.42 23.87
N ILE A 55 -29.87 10.35 24.77
CA ILE A 55 -30.23 10.11 26.16
C ILE A 55 -31.64 10.66 26.36
N THR A 56 -32.53 9.87 26.94
CA THR A 56 -33.87 10.32 27.33
C THR A 56 -34.19 9.83 28.73
N LEU A 57 -34.64 10.73 29.59
CA LEU A 57 -35.12 10.43 30.92
C LEU A 57 -36.64 10.40 30.92
N LEU A 58 -37.21 9.41 31.61
CA LEU A 58 -38.64 9.24 31.82
C LEU A 58 -38.91 9.04 33.31
N ASP A 59 -40.01 9.60 33.79
CA ASP A 59 -40.46 9.40 35.17
C ASP A 59 -40.99 7.96 35.35
N ASP A 60 -40.92 7.41 36.56
CA ASP A 60 -41.25 5.99 36.88
C ASP A 60 -42.65 5.55 36.40
N ASN A 61 -43.60 6.49 36.32
CA ASN A 61 -45.00 6.25 35.91
C ASN A 61 -45.23 6.37 34.39
N GLN A 62 -44.28 6.93 33.63
CA GLN A 62 -44.39 7.07 32.19
C GLN A 62 -43.99 5.74 31.50
N LYS A 63 -44.97 4.87 31.28
CA LYS A 63 -44.80 3.74 30.35
C LYS A 63 -44.79 4.27 28.92
N MET A 64 -43.80 3.88 28.12
CA MET A 64 -43.75 4.25 26.70
C MET A 64 -45.01 3.73 25.97
N ALA A 65 -45.92 4.63 25.61
CA ALA A 65 -47.00 4.35 24.68
C ALA A 65 -46.42 4.26 23.26
N SER A 66 -46.14 3.05 22.76
CA SER A 66 -45.91 2.64 21.34
C SER A 66 -45.07 3.54 20.40
N SER A 67 -44.44 4.61 20.91
CA SER A 67 -43.78 5.70 20.19
C SER A 67 -42.29 5.43 20.01
N LEU A 68 -41.90 4.16 20.10
CA LEU A 68 -40.60 3.65 19.67
C LEU A 68 -40.52 3.67 18.14
N VAL A 69 -40.64 4.85 17.55
CA VAL A 69 -39.82 5.19 16.40
C VAL A 69 -38.42 5.45 16.99
N SER A 70 -37.76 4.36 17.38
CA SER A 70 -36.34 4.33 17.76
C SER A 70 -35.55 5.12 16.72
N VAL A 71 -34.39 5.66 17.09
CA VAL A 71 -33.44 6.28 16.14
C VAL A 71 -33.26 5.41 14.88
N LEU A 72 -33.41 4.09 14.98
CA LEU A 72 -33.46 3.13 13.88
C LEU A 72 -34.43 3.51 12.74
N LYS A 73 -35.61 4.06 13.05
CA LYS A 73 -36.60 4.53 12.06
C LYS A 73 -36.46 6.03 11.72
N ALA A 74 -35.83 6.82 12.59
CA ALA A 74 -35.74 8.27 12.47
C ALA A 74 -34.45 8.79 11.82
N ILE A 75 -33.39 7.98 11.69
CA ILE A 75 -32.22 8.34 10.87
C ILE A 75 -32.66 8.30 9.40
N PRO A 76 -32.82 9.47 8.73
CA PRO A 76 -33.04 9.51 7.29
C PRO A 76 -31.78 9.01 6.59
N ASP A 77 -31.90 8.67 5.31
CA ASP A 77 -30.78 8.39 4.41
C ASP A 77 -29.61 9.37 4.66
N PRO A 78 -28.33 8.93 4.56
CA PRO A 78 -27.21 9.38 5.40
C PRO A 78 -26.82 10.86 5.31
N THR A 79 -27.44 11.63 4.41
CA THR A 79 -27.24 13.07 4.21
C THR A 79 -28.06 13.94 5.17
N GLY A 80 -29.13 13.42 5.80
CA GLY A 80 -30.03 14.24 6.62
C GLY A 80 -29.42 14.71 7.95
N ILE A 81 -28.52 13.91 8.54
CA ILE A 81 -27.90 14.22 9.84
C ILE A 81 -26.54 14.91 9.68
N SER A 82 -25.91 14.81 8.50
CA SER A 82 -24.61 15.42 8.23
C SER A 82 -24.67 16.95 8.03
N GLN A 83 -25.87 17.53 7.89
CA GLN A 83 -26.11 18.95 7.61
C GLN A 83 -26.29 19.78 8.90
N GLY A 84 -25.21 19.95 9.67
CA GLY A 84 -25.13 20.97 10.72
C GLY A 84 -26.11 20.84 11.90
N SER A 85 -26.33 21.95 12.62
CA SER A 85 -27.13 22.03 13.85
C SER A 85 -28.62 21.67 13.66
N ALA A 86 -29.16 21.79 12.45
CA ALA A 86 -30.53 21.41 12.14
C ALA A 86 -30.76 19.88 12.21
N GLY A 87 -29.76 19.08 11.86
CA GLY A 87 -29.82 17.61 11.96
C GLY A 87 -29.88 17.12 13.41
N ALA A 88 -29.23 17.81 14.35
CA ALA A 88 -29.27 17.47 15.77
C ALA A 88 -30.65 17.67 16.42
N VAL A 89 -31.45 18.64 15.94
CA VAL A 89 -32.82 18.87 16.41
C VAL A 89 -33.74 17.69 16.09
N PHE A 90 -33.52 17.00 14.96
CA PHE A 90 -34.25 15.78 14.61
C PHE A 90 -33.87 14.57 15.48
N LEU A 91 -32.70 14.59 16.14
CA LEU A 91 -32.24 13.51 17.01
C LEU A 91 -32.83 13.60 18.43
N LEU A 92 -33.24 14.80 18.86
CA LEU A 92 -33.83 14.99 20.19
C LEU A 92 -35.20 14.31 20.28
N SER A 93 -35.40 13.53 21.34
CA SER A 93 -36.69 12.92 21.61
C SER A 93 -37.78 13.98 21.81
N ARG A 94 -38.95 13.75 21.19
CA ARG A 94 -40.16 14.56 21.44
C ARG A 94 -40.78 14.26 22.81
N ILE A 95 -40.39 13.16 23.44
CA ILE A 95 -40.87 12.69 24.74
C ILE A 95 -39.71 12.79 25.73
N SER A 96 -39.90 13.49 26.83
CA SER A 96 -38.98 13.54 27.97
C SER A 96 -39.80 13.80 29.24
N GLY A 97 -39.46 13.11 30.32
CA GLY A 97 -39.98 13.39 31.65
C GLY A 97 -39.43 14.69 32.25
N ASP A 98 -39.84 14.99 33.47
CA ASP A 98 -39.38 16.15 34.23
C ASP A 98 -38.05 15.86 34.97
N ASP A 99 -37.73 14.58 35.12
CA ASP A 99 -36.49 14.09 35.71
C ASP A 99 -35.23 14.59 34.96
N LYS A 100 -34.21 14.98 35.71
CA LYS A 100 -32.93 15.47 35.17
C LYS A 100 -31.75 14.69 35.72
N SER A 101 -30.75 14.46 34.88
CA SER A 101 -29.50 13.79 35.27
C SER A 101 -28.31 14.52 34.69
N LYS A 102 -27.21 14.51 35.44
CA LYS A 102 -25.89 14.76 34.87
C LYS A 102 -25.39 13.48 34.22
N TYR A 103 -24.52 13.59 33.23
CA TYR A 103 -23.85 12.43 32.67
C TYR A 103 -22.44 12.75 32.21
N ALA A 104 -21.62 11.72 32.11
CA ALA A 104 -20.26 11.79 31.60
C ALA A 104 -19.97 10.58 30.72
N ILE A 105 -19.12 10.75 29.72
CA ILE A 105 -18.67 9.68 28.83
C ILE A 105 -17.18 9.45 29.07
N PHE A 106 -16.79 8.19 29.13
CA PHE A 106 -15.43 7.75 29.37
C PHE A 106 -14.99 6.80 28.26
N SER A 107 -13.70 6.88 27.91
CA SER A 107 -13.06 6.00 26.93
C SER A 107 -12.36 4.79 27.59
N SER A 108 -12.42 4.67 28.93
CA SER A 108 -11.91 3.49 29.64
C SER A 108 -12.82 3.08 30.80
N ASN A 109 -12.86 1.76 31.05
CA ASN A 109 -13.59 1.18 32.18
C ASN A 109 -13.07 1.70 33.53
N GLU A 110 -11.76 1.86 33.68
CA GLU A 110 -11.13 2.33 34.93
C GLU A 110 -11.57 3.74 35.31
N GLN A 111 -11.60 4.65 34.33
CA GLN A 111 -12.07 6.03 34.52
C GLN A 111 -13.56 6.04 34.86
N ALA A 112 -14.37 5.22 34.17
CA ALA A 112 -15.79 5.11 34.44
C ALA A 112 -16.09 4.58 35.84
N LEU A 113 -15.37 3.55 36.30
CA LEU A 113 -15.49 3.02 37.67
C LEU A 113 -15.05 4.04 38.73
N THR A 114 -14.06 4.88 38.42
CA THR A 114 -13.64 5.99 39.29
C THR A 114 -14.76 7.03 39.43
N TYR A 115 -15.42 7.37 38.33
CA TYR A 115 -16.62 8.22 38.35
C TYR A 115 -17.75 7.58 39.19
N GLN A 116 -18.03 6.28 38.99
CA GLN A 116 -19.10 5.61 39.72
C GLN A 116 -18.93 5.73 41.25
N LYS A 117 -17.68 5.59 41.73
CA LYS A 117 -17.36 5.73 43.16
C LYS A 117 -17.39 7.18 43.64
N SER A 118 -16.74 8.09 42.91
CA SER A 118 -16.45 9.45 43.39
C SER A 118 -17.46 10.53 42.96
N GLY A 119 -18.21 10.30 41.88
CA GLY A 119 -19.04 11.30 41.22
C GLY A 119 -18.28 12.36 40.40
N LYS A 120 -16.95 12.35 40.43
CA LYS A 120 -16.13 13.35 39.72
C LYS A 120 -15.99 13.01 38.24
N MET A 121 -16.11 14.03 37.39
CA MET A 121 -16.04 13.91 35.93
C MET A 121 -14.64 14.24 35.35
N ASP A 122 -13.62 14.38 36.20
CA ASP A 122 -12.27 14.87 35.85
C ASP A 122 -11.60 14.12 34.69
N TYR A 123 -11.94 12.84 34.50
CA TYR A 123 -11.39 11.97 33.46
C TYR A 123 -12.36 11.68 32.32
N ALA A 124 -13.50 12.36 32.28
CA ALA A 124 -14.47 12.20 31.22
C ALA A 124 -13.93 12.78 29.91
N CYS A 125 -14.08 12.05 28.81
CA CYS A 125 -13.81 12.58 27.48
C CYS A 125 -14.93 13.53 27.02
N LEU A 126 -16.10 13.45 27.65
CA LEU A 126 -17.20 14.41 27.54
C LEU A 126 -17.95 14.47 28.87
N ALA A 127 -18.12 15.67 29.43
CA ALA A 127 -18.88 15.91 30.65
C ALA A 127 -20.10 16.80 30.37
N GLN A 128 -21.26 16.41 30.92
CA GLN A 128 -22.49 17.20 30.92
C GLN A 128 -22.88 17.50 32.37
N GLU A 129 -22.32 18.59 32.90
CA GLU A 129 -22.50 18.97 34.31
C GLU A 129 -23.85 19.61 34.60
N THR A 130 -24.44 20.29 33.62
CA THR A 130 -25.80 20.82 33.73
C THR A 130 -26.79 19.67 33.60
N PRO A 131 -27.64 19.40 34.60
CA PRO A 131 -28.63 18.32 34.53
C PRO A 131 -29.65 18.55 33.41
N LEU A 132 -29.88 17.54 32.58
CA LEU A 132 -30.83 17.57 31.46
C LEU A 132 -31.79 16.37 31.55
N SER A 133 -32.99 16.53 31.00
CA SER A 133 -33.98 15.44 30.86
C SER A 133 -33.86 14.68 29.53
N LYS A 134 -33.17 15.27 28.55
CA LYS A 134 -32.81 14.62 27.29
C LYS A 134 -31.59 15.30 26.68
N ASP A 135 -30.83 14.55 25.90
CA ASP A 135 -29.71 15.08 25.13
C ASP A 135 -29.47 14.21 23.90
N ALA A 136 -28.91 14.79 22.84
CA ALA A 136 -28.46 14.07 21.67
C ALA A 136 -27.26 14.78 21.07
N LYS A 137 -26.15 14.06 20.91
CA LYS A 137 -24.93 14.62 20.32
C LYS A 137 -24.33 13.65 19.31
N ARG A 138 -23.62 14.24 18.34
CA ARG A 138 -22.75 13.54 17.40
C ARG A 138 -21.32 13.70 17.85
N LEU A 139 -20.63 12.58 18.00
CA LEU A 139 -19.19 12.49 18.25
C LEU A 139 -18.53 12.08 16.95
N SER A 140 -17.42 12.71 16.60
CA SER A 140 -16.61 12.33 15.45
C SER A 140 -15.14 12.31 15.85
N ILE A 141 -14.36 11.49 15.18
CA ILE A 141 -12.94 11.28 15.48
C ILE A 141 -12.09 12.56 15.41
N ASP A 142 -12.52 13.53 14.61
CA ASP A 142 -11.85 14.82 14.41
C ASP A 142 -12.27 15.89 15.43
N LYS A 143 -13.40 15.71 16.14
CA LYS A 143 -13.99 16.75 17.00
C LYS A 143 -14.20 16.32 18.46
N SER A 144 -14.15 15.02 18.75
CA SER A 144 -14.41 14.50 20.08
C SER A 144 -13.19 13.80 20.66
N ALA A 145 -12.86 14.14 21.91
CA ALA A 145 -11.86 13.41 22.69
C ALA A 145 -12.31 11.98 23.04
N CYS A 146 -13.61 11.66 22.89
CA CYS A 146 -14.13 10.33 23.19
C CYS A 146 -13.88 9.30 22.10
N LEU A 147 -13.62 9.72 20.85
CA LEU A 147 -13.54 8.81 19.72
C LEU A 147 -12.18 8.92 19.04
N ASN A 148 -11.50 7.79 18.89
CA ASN A 148 -10.25 7.63 18.14
C ASN A 148 -10.28 6.34 17.31
N ASN A 149 -9.27 6.12 16.47
CA ASN A 149 -9.19 4.96 15.56
C ASN A 149 -9.24 3.60 16.28
N ASN A 150 -8.92 3.55 17.57
CA ASN A 150 -8.85 2.34 18.39
C ASN A 150 -9.99 2.25 19.41
N THR A 151 -10.96 3.17 19.38
CA THR A 151 -12.07 3.18 20.33
C THR A 151 -13.01 2.04 19.99
N GLY A 152 -12.94 0.96 20.77
CA GLY A 152 -13.80 -0.21 20.60
C GLY A 152 -15.16 -0.07 21.28
N ASN A 153 -15.31 0.80 22.28
CA ASN A 153 -16.55 1.07 23.00
C ASN A 153 -16.36 2.29 23.91
N LEU A 154 -17.47 2.74 24.51
CA LEU A 154 -17.55 3.83 25.48
C LEU A 154 -18.35 3.42 26.72
N TRP A 155 -18.12 4.15 27.82
CA TRP A 155 -18.86 4.02 29.07
C TRP A 155 -19.61 5.32 29.38
N PHE A 156 -20.92 5.23 29.56
CA PHE A 156 -21.78 6.35 29.95
C PHE A 156 -22.08 6.28 31.44
N GLY A 157 -21.55 7.24 32.19
CA GLY A 157 -21.84 7.44 33.61
C GLY A 157 -23.04 8.37 33.78
N PHE A 158 -23.97 7.99 34.66
CA PHE A 158 -25.13 8.81 35.02
C PHE A 158 -25.22 9.00 36.53
N GLU A 159 -25.65 10.20 36.94
CA GLU A 159 -25.95 10.53 38.32
C GLU A 159 -27.35 11.16 38.40
N SER A 160 -28.27 10.45 39.04
CA SER A 160 -29.64 10.94 39.21
C SER A 160 -29.66 12.18 40.09
N SER A 161 -30.27 13.27 39.59
CA SER A 161 -30.54 14.45 40.41
C SER A 161 -31.85 14.34 41.20
N ASN A 162 -32.58 13.22 41.07
CA ASN A 162 -33.80 12.99 41.81
C ASN A 162 -33.51 12.65 43.27
N TRP A 163 -34.27 13.27 44.16
CA TRP A 163 -34.12 13.10 45.60
C TRP A 163 -34.90 11.90 46.15
N ILE A 164 -36.02 11.54 45.51
CA ILE A 164 -37.00 10.59 46.08
C ILE A 164 -37.36 9.48 45.08
N MET A 165 -37.66 9.83 43.83
CA MET A 165 -38.17 8.87 42.84
C MET A 165 -37.05 8.24 42.01
N LYS A 166 -37.26 7.00 41.58
CA LYS A 166 -36.44 6.34 40.58
C LYS A 166 -36.67 7.01 39.22
N GLN A 167 -35.62 7.10 38.42
CA GLN A 167 -35.69 7.62 37.05
C GLN A 167 -35.41 6.49 36.07
N LYS A 168 -36.07 6.52 34.90
CA LYS A 168 -35.75 5.60 33.80
C LYS A 168 -34.88 6.33 32.77
N ILE A 169 -33.71 5.78 32.48
CA ILE A 169 -32.79 6.27 31.45
C ILE A 169 -32.88 5.36 30.24
N ILE A 170 -33.08 5.96 29.08
CA ILE A 170 -32.95 5.31 27.77
C ILE A 170 -31.69 5.87 27.12
N LEU A 171 -30.74 4.98 26.84
CA LEU A 171 -29.51 5.28 26.11
C LEU A 171 -29.53 4.56 24.77
N GLU A 172 -29.43 5.32 23.69
CA GLU A 172 -29.24 4.81 22.33
C GLU A 172 -27.93 5.35 21.78
N VAL A 173 -27.08 4.47 21.22
CA VAL A 173 -25.82 4.83 20.56
C VAL A 173 -25.73 4.12 19.22
N VAL A 174 -25.56 4.88 18.14
CA VAL A 174 -25.51 4.37 16.75
C VAL A 174 -24.18 4.78 16.13
N PRO A 175 -23.33 3.83 15.70
CA PRO A 175 -22.08 4.15 15.02
C PRO A 175 -22.27 4.45 13.53
N TRP A 176 -21.49 5.39 13.02
CA TRP A 176 -21.25 5.56 11.59
C TRP A 176 -20.00 4.77 11.20
N VAL A 177 -20.13 3.92 10.19
CA VAL A 177 -19.05 3.06 9.70
C VAL A 177 -18.60 3.54 8.33
N ASP A 178 -17.33 3.96 8.23
CA ASP A 178 -16.69 4.29 6.97
C ASP A 178 -16.42 3.00 6.17
N THR A 179 -16.87 2.97 4.92
CA THR A 179 -16.82 1.76 4.08
C THR A 179 -15.39 1.34 3.79
N LYS A 180 -14.46 2.30 3.61
CA LYS A 180 -13.06 2.01 3.30
C LYS A 180 -12.31 1.56 4.56
N LEU A 181 -12.49 2.25 5.68
CA LEU A 181 -11.85 1.93 6.96
C LEU A 181 -12.39 0.64 7.57
N SER A 182 -13.67 0.28 7.30
CA SER A 182 -14.28 -0.97 7.76
C SER A 182 -13.59 -2.23 7.24
N ARG A 183 -12.73 -2.11 6.22
CA ARG A 183 -11.91 -3.21 5.71
C ARG A 183 -10.72 -3.55 6.63
N GLY A 184 -10.46 -2.76 7.67
CA GLY A 184 -9.47 -3.07 8.71
C GLY A 184 -8.01 -2.83 8.32
N TRP A 185 -7.74 -2.15 7.21
CA TRP A 185 -6.37 -1.86 6.73
C TRP A 185 -5.78 -0.61 7.40
N THR A 186 -5.54 -0.69 8.71
CA THR A 186 -4.87 0.35 9.51
C THR A 186 -3.39 0.45 9.16
N LEU A 187 -2.74 1.57 9.53
CA LEU A 187 -1.29 1.73 9.32
C LEU A 187 -0.47 0.58 9.91
N GLU A 188 -0.84 0.11 11.09
CA GLU A 188 -0.18 -1.02 11.77
C GLU A 188 -0.37 -2.33 11.00
N ASN A 189 -1.60 -2.61 10.56
CA ASN A 189 -1.93 -3.81 9.80
C ASN A 189 -1.23 -3.86 8.43
N ARG A 190 -1.11 -2.71 7.76
CA ARG A 190 -0.33 -2.59 6.51
C ARG A 190 1.16 -2.86 6.75
N LYS A 191 1.73 -2.27 7.82
CA LYS A 191 3.12 -2.52 8.22
C LYS A 191 3.36 -3.99 8.55
N PHE A 192 2.41 -4.66 9.20
CA PHE A 192 2.49 -6.09 9.48
C PHE A 192 2.65 -6.91 8.19
N VAL A 193 1.77 -6.70 7.19
CA VAL A 193 1.81 -7.43 5.91
C VAL A 193 3.12 -7.18 5.15
N ILE A 194 3.57 -5.92 5.11
CA ILE A 194 4.83 -5.53 4.45
C ILE A 194 6.03 -6.20 5.14
N ASN A 195 6.10 -6.16 6.48
CA ASN A 195 7.20 -6.75 7.23
C ASN A 195 7.27 -8.27 7.06
N GLN A 196 6.12 -8.95 7.02
CA GLN A 196 6.07 -10.39 6.71
C GLN A 196 6.63 -10.68 5.30
N CYS A 197 6.25 -9.90 4.29
CA CYS A 197 6.78 -10.03 2.93
C CYS A 197 8.32 -9.92 2.88
N LYS A 198 8.90 -8.96 3.61
CA LYS A 198 10.36 -8.74 3.66
C LYS A 198 11.15 -9.93 4.18
N THR A 199 10.53 -10.82 4.96
CA THR A 199 11.19 -12.05 5.44
C THR A 199 11.34 -13.12 4.35
N SER A 200 10.62 -13.01 3.23
CA SER A 200 10.68 -13.98 2.15
C SER A 200 12.07 -14.05 1.50
N ALA A 201 12.44 -15.24 1.02
CA ALA A 201 13.73 -15.45 0.35
C ALA A 201 13.84 -14.63 -0.95
N LEU A 202 12.71 -14.33 -1.58
CA LEU A 202 12.63 -13.49 -2.77
C LEU A 202 12.87 -12.02 -2.41
N ALA A 203 12.13 -11.46 -1.45
CA ALA A 203 12.28 -10.06 -1.04
C ALA A 203 13.71 -9.74 -0.57
N ARG A 204 14.35 -10.68 0.14
CA ARG A 204 15.75 -10.55 0.59
C ARG A 204 16.79 -10.46 -0.52
N LYS A 205 16.45 -10.91 -1.74
CA LYS A 205 17.33 -10.83 -2.93
C LYS A 205 17.11 -9.56 -3.75
N LEU A 206 16.08 -8.78 -3.43
CA LEU A 206 15.78 -7.54 -4.15
C LEU A 206 16.54 -6.38 -3.53
N ALA A 207 17.17 -5.55 -4.38
CA ALA A 207 17.84 -4.33 -3.94
C ALA A 207 16.87 -3.32 -3.31
N ASN A 208 15.61 -3.28 -3.80
CA ASN A 208 14.53 -2.50 -3.20
C ASN A 208 13.34 -3.43 -2.90
N SER A 209 13.32 -4.01 -1.69
CA SER A 209 12.23 -4.86 -1.24
C SER A 209 10.95 -4.11 -0.87
N ASP A 210 11.02 -2.78 -0.71
CA ASP A 210 9.90 -1.97 -0.23
C ASP A 210 8.81 -1.88 -1.29
N ASP A 211 9.15 -1.46 -2.52
CA ASP A 211 8.19 -1.35 -3.62
C ASP A 211 7.54 -2.70 -3.95
N PHE A 212 8.33 -3.77 -3.89
CA PHE A 212 7.84 -5.14 -4.07
C PHE A 212 6.80 -5.52 -3.00
N CYS A 213 7.11 -5.29 -1.72
CA CYS A 213 6.22 -5.65 -0.63
C CYS A 213 5.00 -4.73 -0.52
N ILE A 214 5.12 -3.46 -0.91
CA ILE A 214 3.98 -2.53 -1.03
C ILE A 214 3.03 -3.01 -2.13
N CYS A 215 3.53 -3.39 -3.31
CA CYS A 215 2.68 -3.93 -4.37
C CYS A 215 1.90 -5.17 -3.92
N ILE A 216 2.55 -6.08 -3.18
CA ILE A 216 1.87 -7.25 -2.63
C ILE A 216 0.79 -6.81 -1.63
N GLU A 217 1.12 -5.90 -0.72
CA GLU A 217 0.18 -5.36 0.28
C GLU A 217 -1.07 -4.77 -0.39
N GLU A 218 -0.90 -3.94 -1.43
CA GLU A 218 -2.01 -3.33 -2.17
C GLU A 218 -2.93 -4.37 -2.85
N LYS A 219 -2.35 -5.43 -3.43
CA LYS A 219 -3.14 -6.51 -4.05
C LYS A 219 -3.91 -7.31 -3.00
N ILE A 220 -3.29 -7.60 -1.85
CA ILE A 220 -3.98 -8.25 -0.73
C ILE A 220 -5.11 -7.34 -0.21
N GLN A 221 -4.84 -6.05 -0.03
CA GLN A 221 -5.81 -5.06 0.43
C GLN A 221 -7.04 -4.96 -0.49
N LYS A 222 -6.82 -5.03 -1.80
CA LYS A 222 -7.90 -5.00 -2.80
C LYS A 222 -8.82 -6.23 -2.69
N LYS A 223 -8.24 -7.41 -2.43
CA LYS A 223 -8.98 -8.68 -2.42
C LYS A 223 -9.65 -9.00 -1.08
N TYR A 224 -9.02 -8.68 0.04
CA TYR A 224 -9.46 -9.10 1.36
C TYR A 224 -9.74 -7.91 2.29
N LYS A 225 -10.65 -8.10 3.26
CA LYS A 225 -10.54 -7.35 4.53
C LYS A 225 -9.37 -7.91 5.33
N PHE A 226 -8.76 -7.10 6.19
CA PHE A 226 -7.60 -7.52 6.95
C PHE A 226 -7.88 -8.75 7.84
N GLN A 227 -9.05 -8.77 8.50
CA GLN A 227 -9.47 -9.88 9.34
C GLN A 227 -9.69 -11.18 8.55
N GLU A 228 -10.23 -11.07 7.33
CA GLU A 228 -10.39 -12.21 6.42
C GLU A 228 -9.01 -12.77 6.03
N PHE A 229 -8.06 -11.89 5.70
CA PHE A 229 -6.69 -12.30 5.38
C PHE A 229 -5.99 -12.96 6.57
N GLN A 230 -6.11 -12.41 7.78
CA GLN A 230 -5.52 -12.99 8.98
C GLN A 230 -6.10 -14.36 9.34
N ASN A 231 -7.38 -14.58 9.05
CA ASN A 231 -8.06 -15.84 9.33
C ASN A 231 -7.77 -16.95 8.29
N LEU A 232 -7.07 -16.63 7.19
CA LEU A 232 -6.57 -17.65 6.26
C LEU A 232 -5.57 -18.56 6.97
N LEU A 233 -5.52 -19.83 6.56
CA LEU A 233 -4.48 -20.75 6.99
C LEU A 233 -3.10 -20.21 6.59
N LEU A 234 -2.06 -20.54 7.37
CA LEU A 234 -0.69 -20.11 7.05
C LEU A 234 -0.25 -20.50 5.63
N MET A 235 -0.70 -21.67 5.15
CA MET A 235 -0.44 -22.14 3.79
C MET A 235 -1.15 -21.29 2.73
N GLU A 236 -2.38 -20.85 3.01
CA GLU A 236 -3.15 -19.97 2.12
C GLU A 236 -2.55 -18.57 2.09
N GLN A 237 -2.15 -18.03 3.25
CA GLN A 237 -1.42 -16.76 3.33
C GLN A 237 -0.11 -16.84 2.51
N ALA A 238 0.67 -17.91 2.69
CA ALA A 238 1.90 -18.13 1.93
C ALA A 238 1.64 -18.20 0.42
N LYS A 239 0.55 -18.86 0.00
CA LYS A 239 0.12 -18.88 -1.40
C LYS A 239 -0.27 -17.48 -1.90
N VAL A 240 -1.02 -16.70 -1.11
CA VAL A 240 -1.38 -15.31 -1.44
C VAL A 240 -0.13 -14.44 -1.63
N TYR A 241 0.87 -14.55 -0.76
CA TYR A 241 2.15 -13.85 -0.93
C TYR A 241 2.88 -14.27 -2.21
N LYS A 242 2.92 -15.58 -2.50
CA LYS A 242 3.58 -16.12 -3.69
C LYS A 242 2.92 -15.63 -4.98
N ASP A 243 1.61 -15.85 -5.11
CA ASP A 243 0.86 -15.54 -6.33
C ASP A 243 0.91 -14.03 -6.64
N ASN A 244 0.77 -13.18 -5.61
CA ASN A 244 0.92 -11.73 -5.78
C ASN A 244 2.37 -11.31 -6.03
N GLY A 245 3.35 -12.01 -5.46
CA GLY A 245 4.77 -11.75 -5.70
C GLY A 245 5.16 -11.96 -7.17
N GLU A 246 4.68 -13.03 -7.80
CA GLU A 246 4.90 -13.28 -9.24
C GLU A 246 4.36 -12.14 -10.12
N SER A 247 3.17 -11.63 -9.80
CA SER A 247 2.57 -10.47 -10.49
C SER A 247 3.37 -9.18 -10.21
N CYS A 248 3.74 -8.93 -8.97
CA CYS A 248 4.45 -7.71 -8.56
C CYS A 248 5.88 -7.62 -9.10
N ILE A 249 6.58 -8.75 -9.30
CA ILE A 249 7.90 -8.78 -9.95
C ILE A 249 7.83 -8.15 -11.36
N ASN A 250 6.74 -8.41 -12.09
CA ASN A 250 6.56 -7.95 -13.46
C ASN A 250 6.09 -6.48 -13.53
N GLU A 251 5.25 -6.04 -12.58
CA GLU A 251 4.57 -4.73 -12.62
C GLU A 251 5.43 -3.58 -12.08
N THR A 252 6.22 -3.80 -11.03
CA THR A 252 6.83 -2.69 -10.25
C THR A 252 8.17 -2.20 -10.79
N GLY A 253 8.66 -2.71 -11.92
CA GLY A 253 10.03 -2.41 -12.36
C GLY A 253 11.11 -2.97 -11.41
N VAL A 254 10.74 -3.83 -10.45
CA VAL A 254 11.66 -4.69 -9.67
C VAL A 254 12.57 -5.50 -10.61
N SER A 255 12.04 -5.89 -11.77
CA SER A 255 12.80 -6.24 -12.98
C SER A 255 14.08 -5.42 -13.12
N ASN A 256 13.99 -4.10 -13.24
CA ASN A 256 15.15 -3.24 -13.53
C ASN A 256 16.18 -3.26 -12.42
N GLY A 257 15.76 -3.24 -11.14
CA GLY A 257 16.69 -3.34 -10.00
C GLY A 257 17.45 -4.67 -9.98
N VAL A 258 16.75 -5.79 -10.21
CA VAL A 258 17.35 -7.13 -10.28
C VAL A 258 18.32 -7.26 -11.46
N TYR A 259 17.92 -6.81 -12.66
CA TYR A 259 18.80 -6.91 -13.83
C TYR A 259 19.98 -5.92 -13.75
N ASN A 260 19.81 -4.76 -13.12
CA ASN A 260 20.92 -3.85 -12.85
C ASN A 260 21.92 -4.43 -11.86
N ASP A 261 21.46 -5.15 -10.84
CA ASP A 261 22.34 -5.90 -9.94
C ASP A 261 23.06 -7.04 -10.68
N LEU A 262 22.35 -7.84 -11.50
CA LEU A 262 22.98 -8.87 -12.33
C LEU A 262 24.03 -8.30 -13.28
N ARG A 263 23.76 -7.15 -13.92
CA ARG A 263 24.74 -6.41 -14.74
C ARG A 263 25.94 -5.96 -13.91
N SER A 264 25.71 -5.44 -12.70
CA SER A 264 26.78 -4.98 -11.81
C SER A 264 27.67 -6.15 -11.35
N GLN A 265 27.07 -7.29 -11.01
CA GLN A 265 27.79 -8.53 -10.71
C GLN A 265 28.61 -8.99 -11.92
N ALA A 266 28.00 -9.03 -13.11
CA ALA A 266 28.69 -9.41 -14.34
C ALA A 266 29.91 -8.51 -14.62
N LEU A 267 29.76 -7.19 -14.46
CA LEU A 267 30.87 -6.23 -14.60
C LEU A 267 31.97 -6.46 -13.55
N ASN A 268 31.62 -6.83 -12.31
CA ASN A 268 32.59 -7.17 -11.28
C ASN A 268 33.38 -8.44 -11.64
N PHE A 269 32.70 -9.47 -12.17
CA PHE A 269 33.36 -10.66 -12.69
C PHE A 269 34.29 -10.34 -13.87
N VAL A 270 33.87 -9.48 -14.81
CA VAL A 270 34.73 -8.99 -15.90
C VAL A 270 35.96 -8.27 -15.37
N LYS A 271 35.83 -7.39 -14.37
CA LYS A 271 36.99 -6.71 -13.73
C LYS A 271 37.98 -7.70 -13.12
N LYS A 272 37.49 -8.83 -12.61
CA LYS A 272 38.29 -9.94 -12.07
C LYS A 272 38.78 -10.93 -13.14
N ARG A 273 38.49 -10.67 -14.43
CA ARG A 273 38.74 -11.56 -15.58
C ARG A 273 38.05 -12.93 -15.50
N ASP A 274 37.00 -13.03 -14.69
CA ASP A 274 36.17 -14.22 -14.56
C ASP A 274 35.01 -14.17 -15.56
N TYR A 275 35.35 -14.38 -16.83
CA TYR A 275 34.38 -14.28 -17.92
C TYR A 275 33.31 -15.38 -17.88
N GLY A 276 33.60 -16.54 -17.27
CA GLY A 276 32.63 -17.64 -17.13
C GLY A 276 31.45 -17.26 -16.22
N ASN A 277 31.74 -16.67 -15.06
CA ASN A 277 30.68 -16.19 -14.17
C ASN A 277 29.97 -14.94 -14.72
N ALA A 278 30.67 -14.06 -15.45
CA ALA A 278 30.06 -12.95 -16.15
C ALA A 278 29.04 -13.42 -17.20
N ILE A 279 29.42 -14.37 -18.06
CA ILE A 279 28.52 -14.99 -19.06
C ILE A 279 27.28 -15.59 -18.37
N THR A 280 27.47 -16.27 -17.24
CA THR A 280 26.34 -16.87 -16.48
C THR A 280 25.32 -15.82 -16.05
N GLN A 281 25.74 -14.64 -15.62
CA GLN A 281 24.80 -13.56 -15.27
C GLN A 281 24.08 -13.02 -16.51
N TYR A 282 24.80 -12.77 -17.61
CA TYR A 282 24.17 -12.28 -18.85
C TYR A 282 23.18 -13.28 -19.45
N ILE A 283 23.45 -14.59 -19.38
CA ILE A 283 22.51 -15.63 -19.83
C ILE A 283 21.18 -15.54 -19.07
N ARG A 284 21.20 -15.26 -17.76
CA ARG A 284 19.96 -15.08 -16.97
C ARG A 284 19.14 -13.90 -17.51
N ILE A 285 19.79 -12.75 -17.69
CA ILE A 285 19.14 -11.53 -18.22
C ILE A 285 18.52 -11.79 -19.60
N ILE A 286 19.23 -12.53 -20.47
CA ILE A 286 18.78 -12.87 -21.83
C ILE A 286 17.60 -13.85 -21.79
N ASN A 287 17.68 -14.93 -21.02
CA ASN A 287 16.62 -15.93 -20.91
C ASN A 287 15.31 -15.34 -20.36
N ASP A 288 15.41 -14.33 -19.49
CA ASP A 288 14.25 -13.63 -18.92
C ASP A 288 13.66 -12.58 -19.88
N GLY A 289 14.27 -12.37 -21.06
CA GLY A 289 13.80 -11.43 -22.09
C GLY A 289 14.02 -9.96 -21.74
N LYS A 290 15.04 -9.66 -20.93
CA LYS A 290 15.28 -8.32 -20.34
C LYS A 290 16.64 -7.73 -20.73
N ALA A 291 17.32 -8.36 -21.69
CA ALA A 291 18.60 -7.93 -22.21
C ALA A 291 18.48 -6.70 -23.11
N THR A 292 19.46 -5.81 -23.00
CA THR A 292 19.69 -4.71 -23.95
C THR A 292 20.75 -5.11 -24.98
N ALA A 293 20.93 -4.29 -26.03
CA ALA A 293 22.00 -4.52 -27.00
C ALA A 293 23.39 -4.51 -26.36
N VAL A 294 23.59 -3.67 -25.34
CA VAL A 294 24.83 -3.65 -24.54
C VAL A 294 25.04 -4.96 -23.76
N ASP A 295 23.99 -5.60 -23.24
CA ASP A 295 24.11 -6.92 -22.60
C ASP A 295 24.57 -7.99 -23.60
N TYR A 296 24.03 -7.97 -24.83
CA TYR A 296 24.47 -8.83 -25.93
C TYR A 296 25.92 -8.54 -26.35
N SER A 297 26.33 -7.28 -26.35
CA SER A 297 27.71 -6.89 -26.59
C SER A 297 28.66 -7.47 -25.54
N ASN A 298 28.30 -7.34 -24.26
CA ASN A 298 29.12 -7.82 -23.14
C ASN A 298 29.24 -9.35 -23.10
N ILE A 299 28.14 -10.08 -23.30
CA ILE A 299 28.21 -11.56 -23.38
C ILE A 299 28.98 -12.00 -24.62
N GLY A 300 28.84 -11.29 -25.75
CA GLY A 300 29.61 -11.51 -26.97
C GLY A 300 31.10 -11.38 -26.71
N PHE A 301 31.53 -10.30 -26.06
CA PHE A 301 32.91 -10.10 -25.64
C PHE A 301 33.41 -11.20 -24.70
N GLY A 302 32.59 -11.62 -23.72
CA GLY A 302 32.91 -12.75 -22.86
C GLY A 302 33.15 -14.05 -23.63
N TYR A 303 32.32 -14.33 -24.65
CA TYR A 303 32.52 -15.49 -25.52
C TYR A 303 33.77 -15.37 -26.39
N ILE A 304 34.12 -14.16 -26.87
CA ILE A 304 35.36 -13.93 -27.62
C ILE A 304 36.57 -14.27 -26.74
N VAL A 305 36.64 -13.70 -25.54
CA VAL A 305 37.78 -13.88 -24.62
C VAL A 305 37.90 -15.33 -24.15
N THR A 306 36.78 -16.05 -24.05
CA THR A 306 36.75 -17.49 -23.75
C THR A 306 36.86 -18.39 -24.98
N LYS A 307 37.25 -17.84 -26.14
CA LYS A 307 37.53 -18.56 -27.39
C LYS A 307 36.34 -19.31 -28.00
N GLN A 308 35.11 -18.86 -27.71
CA GLN A 308 33.86 -19.43 -28.22
C GLN A 308 33.26 -18.54 -29.33
N TYR A 309 34.01 -18.33 -30.42
CA TYR A 309 33.70 -17.32 -31.44
C TYR A 309 32.34 -17.51 -32.13
N GLY A 310 31.94 -18.75 -32.44
CA GLY A 310 30.61 -19.01 -33.01
C GLY A 310 29.46 -18.62 -32.08
N LYS A 311 29.61 -18.80 -30.76
CA LYS A 311 28.61 -18.32 -29.78
C LYS A 311 28.63 -16.81 -29.68
N ALA A 312 29.81 -16.17 -29.71
CA ALA A 312 29.91 -14.72 -29.73
C ALA A 312 29.12 -14.14 -30.92
N ILE A 313 29.36 -14.64 -32.14
CA ILE A 313 28.64 -14.22 -33.35
C ILE A 313 27.13 -14.40 -33.18
N LYS A 314 26.68 -15.55 -32.66
CA LYS A 314 25.25 -15.82 -32.43
C LYS A 314 24.62 -14.74 -31.54
N PHE A 315 25.19 -14.48 -30.36
CA PHE A 315 24.61 -13.52 -29.42
C PHE A 315 24.73 -12.07 -29.91
N LEU A 316 25.85 -11.71 -30.56
CA LEU A 316 26.04 -10.38 -31.10
C LEU A 316 25.07 -10.05 -32.24
N LYS A 317 24.73 -11.03 -33.09
CA LYS A 317 23.66 -10.86 -34.10
C LYS A 317 22.28 -10.63 -33.48
N GLU A 318 21.98 -11.24 -32.34
CA GLU A 318 20.72 -10.95 -31.63
C GLU A 318 20.75 -9.54 -31.02
N GLY A 319 21.91 -9.09 -30.50
CA GLY A 319 22.09 -7.71 -30.06
C GLY A 319 21.92 -6.70 -31.19
N GLU A 320 22.46 -7.00 -32.37
CA GLU A 320 22.36 -6.15 -33.55
C GLU A 320 20.93 -6.04 -34.08
N LYS A 321 20.13 -7.11 -33.97
CA LYS A 321 18.69 -7.05 -34.30
C LYS A 321 17.90 -6.18 -33.32
N LEU A 322 18.36 -6.09 -32.07
CA LEU A 322 17.69 -5.33 -31.02
C LEU A 322 17.98 -3.83 -31.13
N ASP A 323 19.23 -3.49 -31.44
CA ASP A 323 19.69 -2.13 -31.74
C ASP A 323 20.84 -2.21 -32.75
N ASP A 324 20.57 -1.81 -33.99
CA ASP A 324 21.56 -1.84 -35.08
C ASP A 324 22.50 -0.63 -35.05
N THR A 325 22.28 0.33 -34.17
CA THR A 325 23.11 1.53 -33.98
C THR A 325 24.14 1.38 -32.87
N GLU A 326 23.99 0.36 -32.00
CA GLU A 326 24.91 0.11 -30.88
C GLU A 326 26.31 -0.30 -31.36
N LEU A 327 27.24 0.66 -31.31
CA LEU A 327 28.57 0.53 -31.87
C LEU A 327 29.39 -0.59 -31.20
N LEU A 328 29.21 -0.82 -29.90
CA LEU A 328 29.92 -1.90 -29.20
C LEU A 328 29.52 -3.27 -29.74
N VAL A 329 28.26 -3.46 -30.15
CA VAL A 329 27.82 -4.72 -30.77
C VAL A 329 28.54 -4.92 -32.11
N LYS A 330 28.56 -3.89 -32.96
CA LYS A 330 29.22 -3.93 -34.28
C LYS A 330 30.70 -4.26 -34.15
N LEU A 331 31.41 -3.57 -33.26
CA LEU A 331 32.84 -3.81 -33.03
C LEU A 331 33.11 -5.22 -32.52
N ASN A 332 32.35 -5.69 -31.52
CA ASN A 332 32.51 -7.05 -31.02
C ASN A 332 32.15 -8.09 -32.08
N LEU A 333 31.21 -7.81 -32.99
CA LEU A 333 30.90 -8.68 -34.11
C LEU A 333 32.07 -8.73 -35.11
N ALA A 334 32.73 -7.61 -35.38
CA ALA A 334 33.96 -7.57 -36.18
C ALA A 334 35.08 -8.39 -35.54
N HIS A 335 35.28 -8.25 -34.22
CA HIS A 335 36.26 -9.06 -33.47
C HIS A 335 35.94 -10.56 -33.56
N ALA A 336 34.67 -10.92 -33.39
CA ALA A 336 34.23 -12.31 -33.46
C ALA A 336 34.42 -12.90 -34.86
N TYR A 337 34.09 -12.14 -35.93
CA TYR A 337 34.35 -12.57 -37.31
C TYR A 337 35.85 -12.73 -37.59
N LEU A 338 36.68 -11.78 -37.16
CA LEU A 338 38.12 -11.83 -37.35
C LEU A 338 38.71 -13.10 -36.75
N LEU A 339 38.30 -13.42 -35.52
CA LEU A 339 38.75 -14.60 -34.77
C LEU A 339 38.10 -15.91 -35.22
N ASN A 340 37.01 -15.82 -36.00
CA ASN A 340 36.36 -16.95 -36.65
C ASN A 340 36.84 -17.16 -38.10
N ASN A 341 37.98 -16.58 -38.49
CA ASN A 341 38.57 -16.64 -39.83
C ASN A 341 37.72 -15.98 -40.94
N GLU A 342 36.83 -15.06 -40.59
CA GLU A 342 35.97 -14.32 -41.51
C GLU A 342 36.51 -12.90 -41.75
N PHE A 343 37.78 -12.80 -42.16
CA PHE A 343 38.49 -11.51 -42.30
C PHE A 343 37.75 -10.49 -43.17
N ARG A 344 37.13 -10.92 -44.28
CA ARG A 344 36.40 -10.01 -45.18
C ARG A 344 35.23 -9.33 -44.48
N SER A 345 34.47 -10.07 -43.69
CA SER A 345 33.34 -9.57 -42.89
C SER A 345 33.83 -8.61 -41.82
N ALA A 346 34.86 -9.00 -41.06
CA ALA A 346 35.48 -8.16 -40.04
C ALA A 346 36.01 -6.84 -40.60
N LYS A 347 36.75 -6.92 -41.72
CA LYS A 347 37.32 -5.76 -42.42
C LYS A 347 36.26 -4.74 -42.83
N SER A 348 35.11 -5.20 -43.32
CA SER A 348 34.03 -4.30 -43.74
C SER A 348 33.57 -3.43 -42.57
N ILE A 349 33.31 -4.07 -41.42
CA ILE A 349 32.82 -3.40 -40.22
C ILE A 349 33.90 -2.46 -39.65
N TYR A 350 35.16 -2.90 -39.54
CA TYR A 350 36.22 -2.02 -39.06
C TYR A 350 36.37 -0.75 -39.89
N LYS A 351 36.31 -0.86 -41.22
CA LYS A 351 36.40 0.31 -42.12
C LYS A 351 35.20 1.26 -41.98
N GLU A 352 34.00 0.71 -41.86
CA GLU A 352 32.78 1.48 -41.78
C GLU A 352 32.75 2.39 -40.53
N TYR A 353 33.25 1.87 -39.41
CA TYR A 353 33.15 2.53 -38.12
C TYR A 353 34.44 3.20 -37.62
N GLN A 354 35.57 3.12 -38.35
CA GLN A 354 36.89 3.57 -37.86
C GLN A 354 36.94 5.05 -37.43
N SER A 355 36.14 5.91 -38.05
CA SER A 355 36.10 7.35 -37.75
C SER A 355 35.12 7.73 -36.64
N GLN A 356 34.41 6.75 -36.06
CA GLN A 356 33.44 6.99 -35.00
C GLN A 356 34.05 6.92 -33.59
N ASN A 357 33.26 7.35 -32.61
CA ASN A 357 33.58 7.28 -31.20
C ASN A 357 32.62 6.33 -30.47
N VAL A 358 33.17 5.48 -29.61
CA VAL A 358 32.42 4.57 -28.73
C VAL A 358 31.77 5.34 -27.58
N ASN A 359 32.44 6.40 -27.11
CA ASN A 359 31.91 7.42 -26.20
C ASN A 359 32.72 8.71 -26.37
N ASP A 360 32.36 9.77 -25.64
CA ASP A 360 32.98 11.11 -25.70
C ASP A 360 34.51 11.12 -25.55
N SER A 361 35.11 10.07 -25.00
CA SER A 361 36.54 9.97 -24.69
C SER A 361 37.28 8.85 -25.41
N LEU A 362 36.57 7.95 -26.13
CA LEU A 362 37.15 6.72 -26.67
C LEU A 362 36.76 6.52 -28.13
N SER A 363 37.73 6.64 -29.03
CA SER A 363 37.52 6.35 -30.45
C SER A 363 37.45 4.84 -30.74
N VAL A 364 36.82 4.48 -31.85
CA VAL A 364 36.79 3.09 -32.33
C VAL A 364 38.21 2.53 -32.48
N THR A 365 39.11 3.28 -33.10
CA THR A 365 40.51 2.87 -33.29
C THR A 365 41.23 2.62 -31.96
N GLN A 366 41.00 3.47 -30.95
CA GLN A 366 41.56 3.26 -29.60
C GLN A 366 40.97 2.02 -28.94
N LYS A 367 39.66 1.80 -29.05
CA LYS A 367 38.99 0.62 -28.50
C LYS A 367 39.50 -0.68 -29.13
N ILE A 368 39.66 -0.73 -30.46
CA ILE A 368 40.22 -1.91 -31.17
C ILE A 368 41.61 -2.25 -30.64
N LYS A 369 42.48 -1.25 -30.45
CA LYS A 369 43.82 -1.46 -29.87
C LYS A 369 43.75 -2.02 -28.46
N GLN A 370 42.88 -1.49 -27.61
CA GLN A 370 42.67 -1.99 -26.24
C GLN A 370 42.17 -3.43 -26.23
N ASP A 371 41.19 -3.75 -27.09
CA ASP A 371 40.60 -5.09 -27.16
C ASP A 371 41.62 -6.12 -27.66
N PHE A 372 42.43 -5.79 -28.66
CA PHE A 372 43.52 -6.67 -29.11
C PHE A 372 44.54 -6.96 -28.01
N GLU A 373 44.86 -5.98 -27.15
CA GLU A 373 45.71 -6.23 -25.99
C GLU A 373 45.04 -7.13 -24.94
N VAL A 374 43.72 -7.02 -24.76
CA VAL A 374 42.96 -7.96 -23.91
C VAL A 374 43.01 -9.36 -24.51
N PHE A 375 42.82 -9.51 -25.81
CA PHE A 375 42.86 -10.79 -26.51
C PHE A 375 44.24 -11.46 -26.39
N LYS A 376 45.32 -10.71 -26.62
CA LYS A 376 46.70 -11.20 -26.42
C LYS A 376 46.91 -11.68 -24.98
N LYS A 377 46.46 -10.91 -23.99
CA LYS A 377 46.53 -11.30 -22.55
C LYS A 377 45.70 -12.53 -22.21
N ALA A 378 44.65 -12.81 -22.99
CA ALA A 378 43.85 -14.02 -22.88
C ALA A 378 44.42 -15.21 -23.70
N GLY A 379 45.62 -15.06 -24.27
CA GLY A 379 46.27 -16.09 -25.08
C GLY A 379 45.56 -16.32 -26.41
N ILE A 380 44.96 -15.28 -26.98
CA ILE A 380 44.39 -15.27 -28.34
C ILE A 380 45.42 -14.59 -29.26
N GLN A 381 45.87 -15.33 -30.28
CA GLN A 381 46.79 -14.85 -31.31
C GLN A 381 46.11 -14.97 -32.67
N ASN A 382 46.25 -13.95 -33.52
CA ASN A 382 45.68 -13.92 -34.86
C ASN A 382 46.55 -13.05 -35.77
N ASP A 383 46.98 -13.61 -36.90
CA ASP A 383 47.91 -12.95 -37.83
C ASP A 383 47.31 -11.70 -38.50
N ASP A 384 45.98 -11.60 -38.54
CA ASP A 384 45.28 -10.47 -39.15
C ASP A 384 45.16 -9.26 -38.20
N PHE A 385 45.56 -9.35 -36.92
CA PHE A 385 45.56 -8.19 -36.02
C PHE A 385 46.39 -7.03 -36.57
N GLU A 386 47.61 -7.29 -37.01
CA GLU A 386 48.47 -6.26 -37.61
C GLU A 386 47.91 -5.71 -38.93
N ARG A 387 47.17 -6.53 -39.69
CA ARG A 387 46.51 -6.09 -40.93
C ARG A 387 45.33 -5.16 -40.63
N VAL A 388 44.57 -5.44 -39.56
CA VAL A 388 43.50 -4.55 -39.10
C VAL A 388 44.06 -3.25 -38.56
N LEU A 389 45.12 -3.29 -37.75
CA LEU A 389 45.76 -2.08 -37.21
C LEU A 389 46.25 -1.15 -38.31
N LYS A 390 46.95 -1.67 -39.33
CA LYS A 390 47.37 -0.88 -40.50
C LYS A 390 46.19 -0.31 -41.30
N LEU A 391 45.04 -0.96 -41.28
CA LEU A 391 43.86 -0.56 -42.04
C LEU A 391 43.10 0.59 -41.38
N ILE A 392 43.07 0.65 -40.05
CA ILE A 392 42.38 1.70 -39.28
C ILE A 392 43.27 2.92 -38.95
N GLU A 393 44.57 2.84 -39.29
CA GLU A 393 45.54 3.93 -39.17
C GLU A 393 45.74 4.71 -40.49
N GLN A 394 45.07 4.28 -41.57
CA GLN A 394 44.96 4.98 -42.85
C GLN A 394 43.70 5.83 -42.88
#